data_AF-A0AA95GI41-F1
#
_entry.id   AF-A0AA95GI41-F1
#
_cell.length_a   1.000
_cell.length_b   1.000
_cell.length_c   1.000
_cell.angle_alpha   90.00
_cell.angle_beta   90.00
_cell.angle_gamma   90.00
#
_symmetry.space_group_name_H-M   'P 1'
#
loop_
_entity.id
_entity.type
_entity.pdbx_description
1 polymer ?
#
loop_
_entity_poly.entity_id
_entity_poly.type
_entity_poly.pdbx_seq_one_letter_code
_entity_poly.pdbx_strand_id
1 'polypeptide(L)' 'MRRKSVDASLSNTAYVTVSYPAIPAPLLADCLPPVIATQMSWGEMLILNEVLLTVIEQCNLDKQAIRAIERER' A
#
# COMPACT_ATOMS: atom_id res chain seq x y z
N MET A 1 26.92 56.55 9.57
CA MET A 1 26.57 55.25 8.97
C MET A 1 25.36 54.66 9.70
N ARG A 2 24.16 54.70 9.09
CA ARG A 2 22.96 54.05 9.65
C ARG A 2 22.99 52.57 9.26
N ARG A 3 23.16 51.66 10.22
CA ARG A 3 22.91 50.22 9.99
C ARG A 3 21.40 50.07 9.81
N LYS A 4 20.95 49.75 8.59
CA LYS A 4 19.58 49.28 8.38
C LYS A 4 19.49 47.89 9.01
N SER A 5 18.63 47.76 10.02
CA SER A 5 18.16 46.46 10.51
C SER A 5 17.57 45.72 9.33
N VAL A 6 18.13 44.56 9.01
CA VAL A 6 17.50 43.62 8.09
C VAL A 6 16.48 42.88 8.93
N ASP A 7 15.22 43.29 8.81
CA ASP A 7 14.12 42.64 9.51
C ASP A 7 13.96 41.24 8.91
N ALA A 8 14.42 40.23 9.64
CA ALA A 8 14.22 38.84 9.28
C ALA A 8 12.71 38.56 9.26
N SER A 9 12.16 38.37 8.07
CA SER A 9 10.79 37.87 7.90
C SER A 9 10.74 36.46 8.48
N LEU A 10 10.33 36.35 9.75
CA LEU A 10 10.02 35.08 10.40
C LEU A 10 8.72 34.56 9.79
N SER A 11 8.81 33.61 8.87
CA SER A 11 7.64 32.86 8.43
C SER A 11 7.06 32.12 9.63
N ASN A 12 5.86 32.52 10.08
CA ASN A 12 5.13 31.81 11.12
C ASN A 12 4.78 30.41 10.63
N THR A 13 5.58 29.42 11.05
CA THR A 13 5.35 28.02 10.69
C THR A 13 4.30 27.48 11.64
N ALA A 14 3.09 27.24 11.14
CA ALA A 14 2.03 26.59 11.89
C ALA A 14 2.12 25.07 11.67
N TYR A 15 2.23 24.31 12.75
CA TYR A 15 2.17 22.86 12.71
C TYR A 15 0.72 22.40 12.87
N VAL A 16 0.28 21.49 12.00
CA VAL A 16 -1.05 20.86 12.07
C VAL A 16 -0.86 19.40 12.43
N THR A 17 -1.73 18.89 13.29
CA THR A 17 -1.79 17.46 13.59
C THR A 17 -2.38 16.72 12.38
N VAL A 18 -1.64 15.75 11.87
CA VAL A 18 -2.10 14.90 10.77
C VAL A 18 -2.98 13.81 11.34
N SER A 19 -4.23 13.71 10.85
CA SER A 19 -5.10 12.58 11.14
C SER A 19 -4.80 11.44 10.16
N TYR A 20 -4.65 10.24 10.71
CA TYR A 20 -4.30 9.03 9.98
C TYR A 20 -5.58 8.20 9.76
N PRO A 21 -6.18 8.21 8.55
CA PRO A 21 -7.40 7.45 8.30
C PRO A 21 -7.15 5.95 8.33
N ALA A 22 -8.16 5.16 8.72
CA ALA A 22 -8.07 3.70 8.67
C ALA A 22 -7.72 3.22 7.25
N ILE A 23 -6.93 2.15 7.15
CA ILE A 23 -6.65 1.53 5.85
C ILE A 23 -7.97 1.05 5.24
N PRO A 24 -8.21 1.32 3.93
CA PRO A 24 -9.34 0.74 3.22
C PRO A 24 -9.42 -0.78 3.39
N ALA A 25 -10.58 -1.28 3.83
CA ALA A 25 -10.83 -2.71 4.02
C ALA A 25 -10.40 -3.61 2.83
N PRO A 26 -10.54 -3.20 1.54
CA PRO A 26 -10.08 -4.02 0.42
C PRO A 26 -8.57 -4.31 0.42
N LEU A 27 -7.75 -3.42 0.98
CA LEU A 27 -6.30 -3.64 1.08
C LEU A 27 -5.94 -4.64 2.19
N LEU A 28 -6.88 -4.90 3.10
CA LEU A 28 -6.75 -5.89 4.17
C LEU A 28 -7.48 -7.20 3.85
N ALA A 29 -8.23 -7.25 2.73
CA ALA A 29 -9.02 -8.39 2.33
C ALA A 29 -8.16 -9.61 1.99
N ASP A 30 -8.80 -10.78 1.93
CA ASP A 30 -8.13 -12.02 1.56
C ASP A 30 -7.75 -12.09 0.08
N CYS A 31 -6.76 -12.93 -0.22
CA CYS A 31 -6.27 -13.14 -1.58
C CYS A 31 -7.40 -13.74 -2.42
N LEU A 32 -7.94 -12.95 -3.35
CA LEU A 32 -9.05 -13.39 -4.18
C LEU A 32 -8.53 -14.35 -5.26
N PRO A 33 -9.08 -15.56 -5.37
CA PRO A 33 -8.72 -16.45 -6.45
C PRO A 33 -9.19 -15.86 -7.80
N PRO A 34 -8.49 -16.18 -8.91
CA PRO A 34 -8.98 -15.87 -10.24
C PRO A 34 -10.28 -16.63 -10.53
N VAL A 35 -11.00 -16.20 -11.56
CA VAL A 35 -12.16 -16.95 -12.06
C VAL A 35 -11.67 -18.29 -12.64
N ILE A 36 -12.20 -19.39 -12.10
CA ILE A 36 -11.83 -20.75 -12.53
C ILE A 36 -12.89 -21.25 -13.52
N ALA A 37 -12.44 -21.69 -14.69
CA ALA A 37 -13.32 -22.29 -15.69
C ALA A 37 -13.86 -23.65 -15.21
N THR A 38 -15.11 -23.97 -15.57
CA THR A 38 -15.74 -25.25 -15.24
C THR A 38 -15.17 -26.42 -16.03
N GLN A 39 -14.52 -26.15 -17.16
CA GLN A 39 -13.83 -27.12 -18.01
C GLN A 39 -12.52 -26.53 -18.50
N MET A 40 -11.46 -27.34 -18.50
CA MET A 40 -10.13 -26.98 -18.99
C MET A 40 -9.37 -28.23 -19.38
N SER A 41 -8.44 -28.09 -20.31
CA SER A 41 -7.45 -29.12 -20.63
C SER A 41 -6.45 -29.31 -19.48
N TRP A 42 -5.71 -30.41 -19.50
CA TRP A 42 -4.63 -30.65 -18.55
C TRP A 42 -3.53 -29.58 -18.60
N GLY A 43 -3.23 -29.05 -19.79
CA GLY A 43 -2.26 -27.96 -19.94
C GLY A 43 -2.72 -26.66 -19.30
N GLU A 44 -4.01 -26.33 -19.45
CA GLU A 44 -4.60 -25.15 -18.80
C GLU A 44 -4.67 -25.31 -17.28
N MET A 45 -4.89 -26.51 -16.76
CA MET A 45 -4.82 -26.79 -15.31
C MET A 45 -3.43 -26.56 -14.75
N LEU A 46 -2.38 -26.90 -15.50
CA LEU A 46 -1.00 -26.63 -15.09
C LEU A 46 -0.76 -25.12 -14.99
N ILE A 47 -1.18 -24.36 -16.00
CA ILE A 47 -1.08 -22.89 -16.02
C ILE A 47 -1.89 -22.29 -14.87
N LEU A 48 -3.09 -22.80 -14.60
CA LEU A 48 -3.91 -22.34 -13.48
C LEU A 48 -3.19 -22.50 -12.14
N ASN A 49 -2.49 -23.62 -11.91
CA ASN A 49 -1.73 -23.80 -10.67
C ASN A 49 -0.63 -22.75 -10.50
N GLU A 50 0.11 -22.43 -11.58
CA GLU A 50 1.11 -21.37 -11.57
C GLU A 50 0.50 -20.01 -11.23
N VAL A 51 -0.63 -19.66 -11.86
CA VAL A 51 -1.37 -18.42 -11.59
C VAL A 51 -1.83 -18.36 -10.14
N LEU A 52 -2.40 -19.46 -9.61
CA LEU A 52 -2.88 -19.53 -8.23
C LEU A 52 -1.74 -19.30 -7.24
N LEU A 53 -0.59 -19.93 -7.45
CA LEU A 53 0.59 -19.75 -6.60
C LEU A 53 1.11 -18.30 -6.65
N THR A 54 1.13 -17.70 -7.84
CA THR A 54 1.58 -16.32 -8.04
C THR A 54 0.66 -15.30 -7.34
N VAL A 55 -0.66 -15.50 -7.41
CA VAL A 55 -1.63 -14.64 -6.71
C VAL A 55 -1.42 -14.68 -5.19
N ILE A 56 -1.18 -15.87 -4.64
CA ILE A 56 -0.91 -16.03 -3.21
C ILE A 56 0.41 -15.36 -2.83
N GLU A 57 1.46 -15.55 -3.62
CA GLU A 57 2.77 -14.92 -3.39
C GLU A 57 2.66 -13.39 -3.35
N GLN A 58 2.07 -12.79 -4.40
CA GLN A 58 1.94 -11.34 -4.49
C GLN A 58 1.09 -10.77 -3.35
N CYS A 59 -0.05 -11.40 -3.07
CA CYS A 59 -0.93 -10.99 -1.98
C CYS A 59 -0.21 -11.01 -0.62
N ASN A 60 0.62 -12.03 -0.37
CA ASN A 60 1.38 -12.12 0.86
C ASN A 60 2.42 -11.00 0.98
N LEU A 61 3.09 -10.65 -0.12
CA LEU A 61 4.02 -9.51 -0.16
C LEU A 61 3.31 -8.19 0.13
N ASP A 62 2.16 -7.94 -0.51
CA ASP A 62 1.37 -6.73 -0.31
C ASP A 62 0.90 -6.60 1.14
N LYS A 63 0.37 -7.69 1.72
CA LYS A 63 -0.05 -7.72 3.13
C LYS A 63 1.13 -7.49 4.08
N GLN A 64 2.30 -8.05 3.78
CA GLN A 64 3.49 -7.82 4.59
C GLN A 64 3.91 -6.34 4.56
N ALA A 65 3.89 -5.72 3.38
CA ALA A 65 4.22 -4.31 3.21
C ALA A 65 3.22 -3.40 3.95
N ILE A 66 1.92 -3.65 3.82
CA ILE A 66 0.88 -2.90 4.56
C ILE A 66 1.10 -3.01 6.08
N ARG A 67 1.37 -4.23 6.57
CA ARG A 67 1.65 -4.44 8.00
C ARG A 67 2.93 -3.75 8.47
N ALA A 68 3.92 -3.58 7.60
CA ALA A 68 5.13 -2.83 7.94
C ALA A 68 4.84 -1.33 8.07
N ILE A 69 4.14 -0.76 7.09
CA ILE A 69 3.72 0.65 7.10
C ILE A 69 2.90 0.97 8.34
N GLU A 70 1.92 0.13 8.71
CA GLU A 70 1.10 0.38 9.90
C GLU A 70 1.86 0.27 11.22
N ARG A 71 2.99 -0.46 11.27
CA ARG A 71 3.83 -0.49 12.47
C ARG A 71 4.67 0.78 12.64
N GLU A 72 4.92 1.51 11.55
CA GLU A 72 5.72 2.75 11.53
C GLU A 72 4.85 4.01 11.66
N ARG A 73 3.52 3.83 11.63
CA ARG A 73 2.51 4.87 11.75
C ARG A 73 2.35 5.36 13.19
#